data_AF-A0A960TVZ4-F1
#
_entry.id   AF-A0A960TVZ4-F1
#
_cell.length_a   1.000
_cell.length_b   1.000
_cell.length_c   1.000
_cell.angle_alpha   90.00
_cell.angle_beta   90.00
_cell.angle_gamma   90.00
#
_symmetry.space_group_name_H-M   'P 1'
#
loop_
_entity.id
_entity.type
_entity.pdbx_description
1 polymer ?
#
loop_
_entity_poly.entity_id
_entity_poly.type
_entity_poly.pdbx_seq_one_letter_code
_entity_poly.pdbx_strand_id
1 'polypeptide(L)'
;MNPIVRSLASVAIPLLLAGCSLAPSYQRPAVDVRADGWAAAPAESPADAMPGAESGWWRAFGSPELDALVDEALAANPDAAAAAARVAEARATYGGQRWNQLPSAEIGGTVTRSKRNLSGFGIPRSVLSTTYDVAASAAWEIDLWNRLGDTKAAARAALLAGEADEHAVRQALTADVVRAWLNVKLLRGQRDLGARTLATYQNSERMVADRYTAGVRPASEVHLARQNVAAAEASLAQTEQDLAAARRALELLLGRYPSGTVGVGATDLADLPQPAAVPAGLPSELLERRPDVAAAELRLVGATARVG
;
A
#
# COMPACT_ATOMS: atom_id res chain seq x y z
N MET A 1 44.31 37.70 37.05
CA MET A 1 43.55 36.77 36.16
C MET A 1 43.90 37.09 34.72
N ASN A 2 44.46 36.12 34.00
CA ASN A 2 45.00 36.31 32.65
C ASN A 2 43.90 36.73 31.66
N PRO A 3 44.12 37.76 30.82
CA PRO A 3 43.16 38.21 29.81
C PRO A 3 42.80 37.09 28.81
N ILE A 4 43.74 36.17 28.57
CA ILE A 4 43.57 34.99 27.71
C ILE A 4 42.51 34.02 28.28
N VAL A 5 42.45 33.84 29.61
CA VAL A 5 41.48 32.94 30.27
C VAL A 5 40.06 33.53 30.23
N ARG A 6 39.94 34.86 30.28
CA ARG A 6 38.66 35.57 30.10
C ARG A 6 38.14 35.46 28.67
N SER A 7 38.99 35.63 27.67
CA SER A 7 38.60 35.49 26.25
C SER A 7 38.23 34.06 25.86
N LEU A 8 38.90 33.04 26.41
CA LEU A 8 38.53 31.63 26.19
C LEU A 8 37.18 31.27 26.85
N ALA A 9 36.91 31.77 28.06
CA ALA A 9 35.64 31.55 28.74
C ALA A 9 34.45 32.22 28.02
N SER A 10 34.66 33.38 27.39
CA SER A 10 33.62 34.08 26.61
C SER A 10 33.25 33.39 25.30
N VAL A 11 34.13 32.54 24.74
CA VAL A 11 33.85 31.74 23.53
C VAL A 11 33.24 30.37 23.87
N ALA A 12 33.54 29.81 25.06
CA ALA A 12 33.01 28.52 25.49
C ALA A 12 31.51 28.53 25.85
N ILE A 13 31.00 29.65 26.37
CA ILE A 13 29.59 29.80 26.78
C ILE A 13 28.60 29.77 25.58
N PRO A 14 28.82 30.47 24.46
CA PRO A 14 27.93 30.34 23.30
C PRO A 14 28.01 28.96 22.60
N LEU A 15 29.13 28.23 22.74
CA LEU A 15 29.25 26.85 22.24
C LEU A 15 28.40 25.85 23.03
N LEU A 16 28.13 26.12 24.32
CA LEU A 16 27.28 25.28 25.18
C LEU A 16 25.78 25.53 24.98
N LEU A 17 25.38 26.59 24.27
CA LEU A 17 23.99 26.95 24.00
C LEU A 17 23.52 26.52 22.59
N ALA A 18 24.44 26.17 21.70
CA ALA A 18 24.11 25.64 20.38
C ALA A 18 23.86 24.13 20.48
N GLY A 19 22.61 23.70 20.50
CA GLY A 19 22.25 22.27 20.51
C GLY A 19 21.01 21.89 21.32
N CYS A 20 20.34 22.85 21.97
CA CYS A 20 19.05 22.57 22.61
C CYS A 20 17.96 22.45 21.54
N SER A 21 17.58 21.22 21.18
CA SER A 21 16.30 20.96 20.54
C SER A 21 15.18 21.24 21.53
N LEU A 22 14.13 21.91 21.06
CA LEU A 22 12.90 22.17 21.81
C LEU A 22 11.88 21.03 21.65
N ALA A 23 12.16 20.05 20.79
CA ALA A 23 11.31 18.88 20.62
C ALA A 23 11.38 17.98 21.87
N PRO A 24 10.24 17.46 22.36
CA PRO A 24 10.24 16.50 23.44
C PRO A 24 10.89 15.19 23.00
N SER A 25 11.52 14.48 23.93
CA SER A 25 12.03 13.14 23.65
C SER A 25 10.87 12.20 23.33
N TYR A 26 10.95 11.51 22.19
CA TYR A 26 9.98 10.47 21.85
C TYR A 26 9.98 9.37 22.92
N GLN A 27 8.80 9.02 23.42
CA GLN A 27 8.58 7.89 24.31
C GLN A 27 7.51 7.00 23.69
N ARG A 28 7.85 5.72 23.48
CA ARG A 28 6.91 4.74 22.95
C ARG A 28 5.74 4.57 23.94
N PRO A 29 4.48 4.74 23.50
CA PRO A 29 3.33 4.49 24.37
C PRO A 29 3.30 3.05 24.84
N ALA A 30 3.04 2.83 26.14
CA ALA A 30 2.75 1.50 26.65
C ALA A 30 1.38 1.04 26.13
N VAL A 31 1.35 -0.10 25.44
CA VAL A 31 0.11 -0.71 24.94
C VAL A 31 -0.20 -1.90 25.84
N ASP A 32 -1.34 -1.85 26.53
CA ASP A 32 -1.83 -2.98 27.31
C ASP A 32 -2.54 -3.98 26.38
N VAL A 33 -1.80 -5.00 25.94
CA VAL A 33 -2.35 -6.09 25.15
C VAL A 33 -2.76 -7.22 26.10
N ARG A 34 -4.04 -7.31 26.44
CA ARG A 34 -4.57 -8.46 27.19
C ARG A 34 -4.30 -9.76 26.42
N ALA A 35 -3.48 -10.62 27.01
CA ALA A 35 -3.11 -11.93 26.46
C ALA A 35 -4.17 -13.02 26.77
N ASP A 36 -5.06 -12.76 27.73
CA ASP A 36 -6.10 -13.68 28.16
C ASP A 36 -7.23 -13.75 27.13
N GLY A 37 -7.28 -14.88 26.40
CA GLY A 37 -8.31 -15.17 25.39
C GLY A 37 -7.79 -15.33 23.96
N TRP A 38 -6.50 -15.15 23.72
CA TRP A 38 -5.90 -15.51 22.42
C TRP A 38 -5.91 -17.03 22.27
N ALA A 39 -6.51 -17.52 21.17
CA ALA A 39 -6.49 -18.95 20.84
C ALA A 39 -5.03 -19.40 20.82
N ALA A 40 -4.65 -20.21 21.82
CA ALA A 40 -3.28 -20.65 22.02
C ALA A 40 -2.78 -21.31 20.73
N ALA A 41 -1.85 -20.65 20.03
CA ALA A 41 -0.97 -21.36 19.13
C ALA A 41 -0.15 -22.36 19.96
N PRO A 42 0.12 -23.57 19.46
CA PRO A 42 1.01 -24.50 20.15
C PRO A 42 2.35 -23.80 20.42
N ALA A 43 2.81 -23.90 21.68
CA ALA A 43 3.95 -23.18 22.27
C ALA A 43 5.32 -23.46 21.60
N GLU A 44 5.35 -24.25 20.53
CA GLU A 44 6.56 -24.71 19.83
C GLU A 44 6.69 -24.15 18.41
N SER A 45 5.89 -23.15 18.03
CA SER A 45 6.11 -22.50 16.73
C SER A 45 7.29 -21.52 16.83
N PRO A 46 8.36 -21.68 16.03
CA PRO A 46 9.46 -20.73 16.00
C PRO A 46 8.91 -19.33 15.77
N ALA A 47 9.36 -18.39 16.60
CA ALA A 47 8.96 -17.00 16.54
C ALA A 47 9.29 -16.31 15.21
N ASP A 48 9.99 -16.93 14.27
CA ASP A 48 10.63 -16.24 13.13
C ASP A 48 9.81 -16.12 11.84
N ALA A 49 8.59 -16.65 11.75
CA ALA A 49 7.91 -16.74 10.45
C ALA A 49 6.42 -16.37 10.48
N MET A 50 6.11 -15.07 10.72
CA MET A 50 4.91 -14.52 10.13
C MET A 50 5.30 -13.82 8.81
N PRO A 51 4.75 -14.24 7.67
CA PRO A 51 5.43 -13.98 6.43
C PRO A 51 4.95 -12.64 5.83
N GLY A 52 5.80 -11.61 5.72
CA GLY A 52 5.49 -10.38 4.97
C GLY A 52 5.34 -10.64 3.46
N ALA A 53 5.03 -9.65 2.62
CA ALA A 53 5.03 -9.89 1.15
C ALA A 53 6.37 -10.50 0.66
N GLU A 54 7.49 -10.12 1.28
CA GLU A 54 8.83 -10.61 0.90
C GLU A 54 9.10 -12.07 1.31
N SER A 55 8.30 -12.60 2.24
CA SER A 55 8.46 -13.98 2.72
C SER A 55 8.07 -15.05 1.70
N GLY A 56 7.29 -14.69 0.68
CA GLY A 56 6.77 -15.64 -0.29
C GLY A 56 5.78 -16.66 0.26
N TRP A 57 5.00 -16.35 1.32
CA TRP A 57 4.09 -17.35 1.93
C TRP A 57 3.12 -18.03 0.98
N TRP A 58 2.68 -17.34 -0.08
CA TRP A 58 1.79 -17.90 -1.07
C TRP A 58 2.44 -19.08 -1.83
N ARG A 59 3.77 -19.17 -1.86
CA ARG A 59 4.50 -20.30 -2.44
C ARG A 59 4.20 -21.61 -1.72
N ALA A 60 3.67 -21.57 -0.49
CA ALA A 60 3.19 -22.74 0.24
C ALA A 60 2.01 -23.44 -0.46
N PHE A 61 1.28 -22.75 -1.35
CA PHE A 61 0.27 -23.37 -2.22
C PHE A 61 0.88 -24.17 -3.38
N GLY A 62 2.21 -24.17 -3.55
CA GLY A 62 2.93 -24.99 -4.52
C GLY A 62 2.51 -24.78 -5.98
N SER A 63 2.05 -23.57 -6.32
CA SER A 63 1.50 -23.24 -7.64
C SER A 63 2.38 -22.21 -8.34
N PRO A 64 3.20 -22.61 -9.35
CA PRO A 64 4.00 -21.67 -10.14
C PRO A 64 3.16 -20.63 -10.87
N GLU A 65 1.91 -20.99 -11.17
CA GLU A 65 0.92 -20.07 -11.73
C GLU A 65 0.58 -18.95 -10.74
N LEU A 66 0.35 -19.29 -9.47
CA LEU A 66 0.06 -18.30 -8.43
C LEU A 66 1.26 -17.38 -8.21
N ASP A 67 2.47 -17.94 -8.21
CA ASP A 67 3.70 -17.17 -8.06
C ASP A 67 3.84 -16.12 -9.17
N ALA A 68 3.62 -16.51 -10.43
CA ALA A 68 3.66 -15.61 -11.57
C ALA A 68 2.60 -14.50 -11.48
N LEU A 69 1.38 -14.83 -11.02
CA LEU A 69 0.29 -13.85 -10.84
C LEU A 69 0.62 -12.83 -9.75
N VAL A 70 1.23 -13.26 -8.64
CA VAL A 70 1.66 -12.34 -7.57
C VAL A 70 2.80 -11.45 -8.04
N ASP A 71 3.81 -12.01 -8.69
CA ASP A 71 4.95 -11.25 -9.22
C ASP A 71 4.49 -10.20 -10.24
N GLU A 72 3.56 -10.57 -11.11
CA GLU A 72 2.93 -9.64 -12.05
C GLU A 72 2.13 -8.53 -11.35
N ALA A 73 1.28 -8.88 -10.38
CA ALA A 73 0.50 -7.88 -9.65
C ALA A 73 1.41 -6.86 -8.96
N LEU A 74 2.47 -7.32 -8.29
CA LEU A 74 3.42 -6.43 -7.61
C LEU A 74 4.18 -5.52 -8.57
N ALA A 75 4.30 -5.91 -9.85
CA ALA A 75 4.98 -5.12 -10.88
C ALA A 75 4.04 -4.15 -11.61
N ALA A 76 2.78 -4.54 -11.86
CA ALA A 76 1.87 -3.84 -12.77
C ALA A 76 0.69 -3.15 -12.08
N ASN A 77 0.41 -3.45 -10.81
CA ASN A 77 -0.75 -2.91 -10.12
C ASN A 77 -0.61 -1.38 -9.87
N PRO A 78 -1.62 -0.56 -10.25
CA PRO A 78 -1.58 0.89 -10.06
C PRO A 78 -1.48 1.36 -8.60
N ASP A 79 -2.08 0.64 -7.65
CA ASP A 79 -2.02 1.00 -6.22
C ASP A 79 -0.62 0.74 -5.65
N ALA A 80 0.05 -0.33 -6.09
CA ALA A 80 1.45 -0.59 -5.76
C ALA A 80 2.37 0.49 -6.34
N ALA A 81 2.15 0.89 -7.61
CA ALA A 81 2.88 1.99 -8.23
C ALA A 81 2.65 3.33 -7.53
N ALA A 82 1.41 3.61 -7.11
CA ALA A 82 1.07 4.81 -6.35
C ALA A 82 1.73 4.83 -4.96
N ALA A 83 1.82 3.69 -4.27
CA ALA A 83 2.53 3.57 -3.00
C ALA A 83 4.03 3.87 -3.17
N ALA A 84 4.68 3.29 -4.18
CA ALA A 84 6.08 3.58 -4.49
C ALA A 84 6.32 5.06 -4.85
N ALA A 85 5.38 5.69 -5.57
CA ALA A 85 5.45 7.11 -5.89
C ALA A 85 5.37 8.00 -4.63
N ARG A 86 4.53 7.64 -3.64
CA ARG A 86 4.46 8.36 -2.36
C ARG A 86 5.77 8.26 -1.57
N VAL A 87 6.46 7.12 -1.62
CA VAL A 87 7.81 6.98 -1.03
C VAL A 87 8.79 7.92 -1.72
N ALA A 88 8.77 7.98 -3.06
CA ALA A 88 9.63 8.88 -3.83
C ALA A 88 9.36 10.36 -3.50
N GLU A 89 8.10 10.76 -3.37
CA GLU A 89 7.68 12.09 -2.94
C GLU A 89 8.21 12.43 -1.53
N ALA A 90 8.03 11.52 -0.58
CA ALA A 90 8.52 11.70 0.79
C ALA A 90 10.06 11.80 0.82
N ARG A 91 10.74 11.03 -0.03
CA ARG A 91 12.21 11.07 -0.18
C ARG A 91 12.69 12.40 -0.74
N ALA A 92 12.01 12.93 -1.76
CA ALA A 92 12.31 14.25 -2.31
C ALA A 92 12.09 15.36 -1.26
N THR A 93 11.00 15.27 -0.50
CA THR A 93 10.69 16.19 0.59
C THR A 93 11.78 16.16 1.67
N TYR A 94 12.18 14.97 2.12
CA TYR A 94 13.31 14.79 3.04
C TYR A 94 14.61 15.38 2.50
N GLY A 95 14.90 15.16 1.21
CA GLY A 95 16.04 15.76 0.51
C GLY A 95 16.01 17.29 0.58
N GLY A 96 14.86 17.91 0.30
CA GLY A 96 14.67 19.35 0.41
C GLY A 96 14.94 19.89 1.82
N GLN A 97 14.42 19.23 2.86
CA GLN A 97 14.69 19.63 4.25
C GLN A 97 16.16 19.49 4.64
N ARG A 98 16.86 18.51 4.07
CA ARG A 98 18.31 18.38 4.24
C ARG A 98 19.07 19.53 3.59
N TRP A 99 18.65 19.98 2.41
CA TRP A 99 19.28 21.12 1.72
C TRP A 99 19.04 22.45 2.44
N ASN A 100 17.90 22.62 3.12
CA ASN A 100 17.59 23.82 3.91
C ASN A 100 18.58 24.07 5.06
N GLN A 101 19.36 23.06 5.49
CA GLN A 101 20.41 23.23 6.51
C GLN A 101 21.70 23.85 5.95
N LEU A 102 21.82 23.95 4.62
CA LEU A 102 22.98 24.48 3.93
C LEU A 102 22.69 25.92 3.45
N PRO A 103 23.74 26.74 3.23
CA PRO A 103 23.57 28.04 2.59
C PRO A 103 22.93 27.91 1.21
N SER A 104 21.93 28.73 0.91
CA SER A 104 21.40 28.91 -0.43
C SER A 104 22.08 30.10 -1.11
N ALA A 105 22.24 30.02 -2.42
CA ALA A 105 22.78 31.11 -3.23
C ALA A 105 21.91 31.29 -4.48
N GLU A 106 21.65 32.54 -4.84
CA GLU A 106 20.86 32.90 -6.00
C GLU A 106 21.56 34.00 -6.80
N ILE A 107 21.40 33.97 -8.11
CA ILE A 107 21.81 35.05 -9.00
C ILE A 107 20.62 35.46 -9.85
N GLY A 108 20.30 36.74 -9.85
CA GLY A 108 19.13 37.29 -10.52
C GLY A 108 19.43 38.60 -11.23
N GLY A 109 18.71 38.84 -12.32
CA GLY A 109 18.75 40.10 -13.06
C GLY A 109 17.35 40.67 -13.20
N THR A 110 17.17 41.95 -12.88
CA THR A 110 15.89 42.65 -13.02
C THR A 110 16.06 43.86 -13.95
N VAL A 111 15.11 44.05 -14.87
CA VAL A 111 15.00 45.27 -15.67
C VAL A 111 13.69 45.95 -15.35
N THR A 112 13.77 47.14 -14.74
CA THR A 112 12.60 47.92 -14.34
C THR A 112 12.50 49.18 -15.18
N ARG A 113 11.48 49.28 -16.03
CA ARG A 113 11.13 50.51 -16.72
C ARG A 113 9.97 51.19 -16.02
N SER A 114 10.17 52.41 -15.54
CA SER A 114 9.13 53.16 -14.84
C SER A 114 8.99 54.57 -15.41
N LYS A 115 7.73 55.03 -15.51
CA LYS A 115 7.39 56.40 -15.86
C LYS A 115 6.77 57.06 -14.64
N ARG A 116 7.51 57.97 -13.99
CA ARG A 116 6.98 58.73 -12.84
C ARG A 116 6.44 60.06 -13.33
N ASN A 117 5.17 60.32 -13.07
CA ASN A 117 4.56 61.62 -13.33
C ASN A 117 4.87 62.56 -12.15
N LEU A 118 5.45 63.73 -12.43
CA LEU A 118 5.79 64.72 -11.41
C LEU A 118 4.71 65.81 -11.27
N SER A 119 3.57 65.67 -11.94
CA SER A 119 2.47 66.63 -11.85
C SER A 119 1.95 66.81 -10.43
N GLY A 120 2.01 65.76 -9.59
CA GLY A 120 1.68 65.84 -8.16
C GLY A 120 2.64 66.68 -7.31
N PHE A 121 3.81 67.04 -7.87
CA PHE A 121 4.80 67.95 -7.26
C PHE A 121 4.82 69.32 -7.96
N GLY A 122 3.79 69.65 -8.76
CA GLY A 122 3.70 70.92 -9.48
C GLY A 122 4.61 71.03 -10.71
N ILE A 123 5.27 69.95 -11.12
CA ILE A 123 6.14 69.90 -12.29
C ILE A 123 5.39 69.17 -13.41
N PRO A 124 4.95 69.84 -14.50
CA PRO A 124 4.17 69.22 -15.58
C PRO A 124 5.08 68.39 -16.52
N ARG A 125 5.81 67.43 -15.95
CA ARG A 125 6.76 66.57 -16.63
C ARG A 125 6.61 65.14 -16.13
N SER A 126 6.85 64.19 -17.02
CA SER A 126 7.07 62.80 -16.63
C SER A 126 8.53 62.43 -16.87
N VAL A 127 9.09 61.66 -15.94
CA VAL A 127 10.43 61.12 -16.06
C VAL A 127 10.30 59.64 -16.37
N LEU A 128 10.87 59.24 -17.49
CA LEU A 128 11.01 57.84 -17.86
C LEU A 128 12.39 57.37 -17.43
N SER A 129 12.44 56.32 -16.63
CA SER A 129 13.68 55.67 -16.19
C SER A 129 13.66 54.20 -16.58
N THR A 130 14.81 53.65 -16.93
CA THR A 130 15.03 52.21 -17.06
C THR A 130 16.22 51.85 -16.20
N THR A 131 16.01 50.97 -15.23
CA THR A 131 17.05 50.48 -14.34
C THR A 131 17.34 49.02 -14.67
N TYR A 132 18.62 48.68 -14.75
CA TYR A 132 19.11 47.33 -14.96
C TYR A 132 19.91 46.93 -13.72
N ASP A 133 19.48 45.88 -13.03
CA ASP A 133 20.11 45.40 -11.80
C ASP A 133 20.47 43.93 -11.96
N VAL A 134 21.72 43.57 -11.65
CA VAL A 134 22.16 42.18 -11.55
C VAL A 134 22.78 42.00 -10.17
N ALA A 135 22.31 41.01 -9.43
CA ALA A 135 22.77 40.74 -8.08
C ALA A 135 22.93 39.24 -7.85
N ALA A 136 23.93 38.89 -7.04
CA ALA A 136 24.04 37.57 -6.45
C ALA A 136 23.85 37.72 -4.93
N SER A 137 23.07 36.83 -4.33
CA SER A 137 22.81 36.79 -2.90
C SER A 137 23.08 35.40 -2.36
N ALA A 138 23.47 35.32 -1.09
CA ALA A 138 23.54 34.06 -0.35
C ALA A 138 22.81 34.25 0.97
N ALA A 139 22.01 33.26 1.36
CA ALA A 139 21.28 33.24 2.61
C ALA A 139 21.61 31.96 3.37
N TRP A 140 21.85 32.08 4.67
CA TRP A 140 22.07 30.93 5.53
C TRP A 140 21.46 31.20 6.91
N GLU A 141 20.66 30.24 7.38
CA GLU A 141 20.09 30.25 8.72
C GLU A 141 20.95 29.36 9.62
N ILE A 142 21.47 29.92 10.71
CA ILE A 142 22.19 29.17 11.73
C ILE A 142 21.15 28.54 12.67
N ASP A 143 21.14 27.22 12.73
CA ASP A 143 20.15 26.44 13.49
C ASP A 143 20.48 26.35 14.99
N LEU A 144 20.37 27.47 15.71
CA LEU A 144 20.69 27.55 17.15
C LEU A 144 19.77 26.69 18.02
N TRP A 145 18.51 26.56 17.62
CA TRP A 145 17.43 25.90 18.36
C TRP A 145 17.07 24.51 17.82
N ASN A 146 17.87 23.99 16.88
CA ASN A 146 17.63 22.73 16.17
C ASN A 146 16.29 22.64 15.39
N ARG A 147 15.65 23.76 15.06
CA ARG A 147 14.39 23.82 14.28
C ARG A 147 14.57 23.20 12.89
N LEU A 148 15.69 23.47 12.22
CA LEU A 148 15.99 22.86 10.91
C LEU A 148 16.37 21.37 11.07
N GLY A 149 16.99 21.00 12.18
CA GLY A 149 17.22 19.62 12.61
C GLY A 149 15.93 18.83 12.79
N ASP A 150 14.98 19.41 13.51
CA ASP A 150 13.71 18.79 13.91
C ASP A 150 12.74 18.69 12.71
N THR A 151 12.69 19.70 11.85
CA THR A 151 11.95 19.62 10.56
C THR A 151 12.52 18.55 9.63
N LYS A 152 13.85 18.39 9.57
CA LYS A 152 14.51 17.28 8.84
C LYS A 152 14.18 15.92 9.48
N ALA A 153 14.19 15.82 10.81
CA ALA A 153 13.85 14.60 11.52
C ALA A 153 12.39 14.19 11.27
N ALA A 154 11.46 15.15 11.29
CA ALA A 154 10.06 14.94 10.95
C ALA A 154 9.88 14.45 9.50
N ALA A 155 10.60 15.03 8.54
CA ALA A 155 10.56 14.59 7.15
C ALA A 155 11.17 13.18 6.97
N ARG A 156 12.22 12.84 7.72
CA ARG A 156 12.79 11.49 7.74
C ARG A 156 11.79 10.47 8.27
N ALA A 157 11.12 10.79 9.37
CA ALA A 157 10.11 9.91 9.96
C ALA A 157 8.92 9.69 9.00
N ALA A 158 8.51 10.74 8.26
CA ALA A 158 7.50 10.62 7.20
C ALA A 158 7.95 9.73 6.03
N LEU A 159 9.21 9.82 5.60
CA LEU A 159 9.78 8.92 4.59
C LEU A 159 9.73 7.46 5.06
N LEU A 160 10.23 7.17 6.26
CA LEU A 160 10.23 5.82 6.81
C LEU A 160 8.79 5.28 6.99
N ALA A 161 7.85 6.14 7.40
CA ALA A 161 6.43 5.76 7.49
C ALA A 161 5.85 5.41 6.12
N GLY A 162 6.21 6.18 5.08
CA GLY A 162 5.83 5.88 3.70
C GLY A 162 6.39 4.55 3.19
N GLU A 163 7.65 4.23 3.53
CA GLU A 163 8.25 2.93 3.22
C GLU A 163 7.48 1.78 3.91
N ALA A 164 7.12 1.95 5.19
CA ALA A 164 6.29 0.98 5.91
C ALA A 164 4.87 0.83 5.31
N ASP A 165 4.23 1.93 4.89
CA ASP A 165 2.94 1.88 4.19
C ASP A 165 3.04 1.15 2.84
N GLU A 166 4.14 1.34 2.10
CA GLU A 166 4.38 0.61 0.83
C GLU A 166 4.43 -0.90 1.07
N HIS A 167 5.17 -1.34 2.10
CA HIS A 167 5.20 -2.76 2.48
C HIS A 167 3.80 -3.29 2.85
N ALA A 168 2.97 -2.50 3.55
CA ALA A 168 1.59 -2.86 3.86
C ALA A 168 0.74 -3.05 2.61
N VAL A 169 0.84 -2.13 1.64
CA VAL A 169 0.12 -2.21 0.35
C VAL A 169 0.54 -3.46 -0.43
N ARG A 170 1.84 -3.75 -0.52
CA ARG A 170 2.35 -4.97 -1.19
C ARG A 170 1.82 -6.24 -0.55
N GLN A 171 1.75 -6.28 0.78
CA GLN A 171 1.22 -7.43 1.52
C GLN A 171 -0.29 -7.60 1.32
N ALA A 172 -1.06 -6.52 1.35
CA ALA A 172 -2.49 -6.53 1.08
C ALA A 172 -2.78 -7.00 -0.36
N LEU A 173 -2.09 -6.42 -1.35
CA LEU A 173 -2.22 -6.79 -2.76
C LEU A 173 -1.91 -8.28 -2.98
N THR A 174 -0.83 -8.78 -2.38
CA THR A 174 -0.49 -10.21 -2.43
C THR A 174 -1.64 -11.08 -1.90
N ALA A 175 -2.18 -10.73 -0.73
CA ALA A 175 -3.29 -11.47 -0.12
C ALA A 175 -4.56 -11.43 -0.98
N ASP A 176 -4.85 -10.29 -1.60
CA ASP A 176 -6.01 -10.11 -2.46
C ASP A 176 -5.86 -10.89 -3.78
N VAL A 177 -4.67 -10.95 -4.37
CA VAL A 177 -4.37 -11.80 -5.53
C VAL A 177 -4.57 -13.27 -5.20
N VAL A 178 -4.04 -13.74 -4.07
CA VAL A 178 -4.21 -15.13 -3.62
C VAL A 178 -5.69 -15.46 -3.42
N ARG A 179 -6.46 -14.59 -2.75
CA ARG A 179 -7.90 -14.78 -2.54
C ARG A 179 -8.67 -14.80 -3.86
N ALA A 180 -8.39 -13.86 -4.76
CA ALA A 180 -9.03 -13.79 -6.07
C ALA A 180 -8.72 -15.03 -6.92
N TRP A 181 -7.48 -15.50 -6.91
CA TRP A 181 -7.07 -16.73 -7.60
C TRP A 181 -7.77 -17.96 -7.03
N LEU A 182 -7.82 -18.12 -5.70
CA LEU A 182 -8.56 -19.21 -5.04
C LEU A 182 -10.06 -19.16 -5.38
N ASN A 183 -10.66 -17.97 -5.43
CA ASN A 183 -12.06 -17.80 -5.81
C ASN A 183 -12.32 -18.24 -7.26
N VAL A 184 -11.42 -17.91 -8.20
CA VAL A 184 -11.51 -18.40 -9.58
C VAL A 184 -11.40 -19.93 -9.64
N LYS A 185 -10.47 -20.54 -8.88
CA LYS A 185 -10.34 -22.01 -8.79
C LYS A 185 -11.62 -22.65 -8.22
N LEU A 186 -12.19 -22.09 -7.17
CA LEU A 186 -13.43 -22.56 -6.54
C LEU A 186 -14.61 -22.53 -7.53
N LEU A 187 -14.83 -21.40 -8.19
CA LEU A 187 -15.93 -21.22 -9.15
C LEU A 187 -15.78 -22.10 -10.39
N ARG A 188 -14.55 -22.40 -10.82
CA ARG A 188 -14.30 -23.40 -11.85
C ARG A 188 -14.76 -24.79 -11.41
N GLY A 189 -14.36 -25.22 -10.22
CA GLY A 189 -14.78 -26.51 -9.66
C GLY A 189 -16.31 -26.61 -9.53
N GLN A 190 -16.97 -25.53 -9.12
CA GLN A 190 -18.44 -25.45 -9.08
C GLN A 190 -19.08 -25.52 -10.47
N ARG A 191 -18.51 -24.84 -11.47
CA ARG A 191 -18.98 -24.89 -12.86
C ARG A 191 -18.81 -26.30 -13.46
N ASP A 192 -17.70 -26.96 -13.19
CA ASP A 192 -17.45 -28.35 -13.60
C ASP A 192 -18.42 -29.34 -12.93
N LEU A 193 -18.68 -29.16 -11.63
CA LEU A 193 -19.70 -29.94 -10.91
C LEU A 193 -21.11 -29.69 -11.46
N GLY A 194 -21.48 -28.43 -11.67
CA GLY A 194 -22.77 -28.03 -12.23
C GLY A 194 -23.01 -28.64 -13.61
N ALA A 195 -21.99 -28.66 -14.47
CA ALA A 195 -22.08 -29.28 -15.79
C ALA A 195 -22.28 -30.80 -15.73
N ARG A 196 -21.61 -31.51 -14.80
CA ARG A 196 -21.84 -32.95 -14.58
C ARG A 196 -23.24 -33.24 -14.03
N THR A 197 -23.73 -32.37 -13.13
CA THR A 197 -25.09 -32.46 -12.58
C THR A 197 -26.14 -32.26 -13.67
N LEU A 198 -25.96 -31.26 -14.53
CA LEU A 198 -26.85 -31.03 -15.67
C LEU A 198 -26.90 -32.24 -16.61
N ALA A 199 -25.74 -32.79 -16.97
CA ALA A 199 -25.68 -33.99 -17.81
C ALA A 199 -26.39 -35.20 -17.17
N THR A 200 -26.30 -35.33 -15.83
CA THR A 200 -27.01 -36.38 -15.09
C THR A 200 -28.53 -36.18 -15.14
N TYR A 201 -29.02 -34.96 -14.96
CA TYR A 201 -30.45 -34.67 -15.06
C TYR A 201 -30.99 -34.83 -16.48
N GLN A 202 -30.24 -34.44 -17.51
CA GLN A 202 -30.63 -34.65 -18.91
C GLN A 202 -30.74 -36.15 -19.24
N ASN A 203 -29.82 -36.96 -18.74
CA ASN A 203 -29.90 -38.42 -18.87
C ASN A 203 -31.11 -39.00 -18.13
N SER A 204 -31.42 -38.50 -16.92
CA SER A 204 -32.60 -38.91 -16.17
C SER A 204 -33.90 -38.51 -16.87
N GLU A 205 -33.99 -37.30 -17.41
CA GLU A 205 -35.16 -36.84 -18.19
C GLU A 205 -35.42 -37.75 -19.38
N ARG A 206 -34.37 -38.09 -20.14
CA ARG A 206 -34.47 -39.02 -21.27
C ARG A 206 -35.04 -40.39 -20.85
N MET A 207 -34.51 -40.99 -19.78
CA MET A 207 -35.02 -42.27 -19.26
C MET A 207 -36.49 -42.20 -18.79
N VAL A 208 -36.89 -41.08 -18.16
CA VAL A 208 -38.28 -40.87 -17.72
C VAL A 208 -39.20 -40.67 -18.92
N ALA A 209 -38.77 -39.92 -19.93
CA ALA A 209 -39.49 -39.71 -21.18
C ALA A 209 -39.71 -41.02 -21.93
N ASP A 210 -38.68 -41.87 -22.04
CA ASP A 210 -38.78 -43.20 -22.67
C ASP A 210 -39.78 -44.12 -21.96
N ARG A 211 -39.84 -44.06 -20.62
CA ARG A 211 -40.82 -44.85 -19.83
C ARG A 211 -42.24 -44.30 -19.94
N TYR A 212 -42.39 -42.99 -20.09
CA TYR A 212 -43.68 -42.35 -20.34
C TYR A 212 -44.23 -42.75 -21.73
N THR A 213 -43.41 -42.71 -22.78
CA THR A 213 -43.82 -43.11 -24.13
C THR A 213 -44.17 -44.60 -24.21
N ALA A 214 -43.53 -45.44 -23.38
CA ALA A 214 -43.90 -46.84 -23.19
C ALA A 214 -45.15 -47.07 -22.31
N GLY A 215 -45.77 -46.02 -21.76
CA GLY A 215 -46.99 -46.11 -20.95
C GLY A 215 -46.78 -46.55 -19.49
N VAL A 216 -45.53 -46.56 -19.00
CA VAL A 216 -45.16 -47.10 -17.68
C VAL A 216 -45.15 -46.02 -16.57
N ARG A 217 -45.11 -44.74 -16.93
CA ARG A 217 -45.05 -43.60 -16.01
C ARG A 217 -46.04 -42.50 -16.41
N PRO A 218 -46.51 -41.65 -15.47
CA PRO A 218 -47.39 -40.53 -15.78
C PRO A 218 -46.63 -39.32 -16.36
N ALA A 219 -47.34 -38.46 -17.10
CA ALA A 219 -46.76 -37.23 -17.68
C ALA A 219 -46.19 -36.27 -16.63
N SER A 220 -46.73 -36.28 -15.41
CA SER A 220 -46.23 -35.45 -14.30
C SER A 220 -44.76 -35.74 -13.96
N GLU A 221 -44.29 -36.98 -14.07
CA GLU A 221 -42.88 -37.33 -13.85
C GLU A 221 -41.96 -36.72 -14.93
N VAL A 222 -42.42 -36.66 -16.19
CA VAL A 222 -41.68 -36.01 -17.29
C VAL A 222 -41.56 -34.52 -17.04
N HIS A 223 -42.65 -33.85 -16.63
CA HIS A 223 -42.63 -32.44 -16.30
C HIS A 223 -41.70 -32.12 -15.13
N LEU A 224 -41.69 -32.96 -14.08
CA LEU A 224 -40.76 -32.81 -12.96
C LEU A 224 -39.29 -32.98 -13.41
N ALA A 225 -39.01 -33.97 -14.27
CA ALA A 225 -37.66 -34.18 -14.79
C ALA A 225 -37.17 -32.98 -15.63
N ARG A 226 -38.04 -32.43 -16.48
CA ARG A 226 -37.77 -31.19 -17.24
C ARG A 226 -37.50 -29.99 -16.34
N GLN A 227 -38.28 -29.84 -15.27
CA GLN A 227 -38.05 -28.78 -14.29
C GLN A 227 -36.67 -28.91 -13.63
N ASN A 228 -36.22 -30.13 -13.31
CA ASN A 228 -34.89 -30.36 -12.75
C ASN A 228 -33.77 -30.00 -13.73
N VAL A 229 -33.91 -30.33 -15.02
CA VAL A 229 -32.97 -29.93 -16.07
C VAL A 229 -32.91 -28.41 -16.17
N ALA A 230 -34.05 -27.74 -16.31
CA ALA A 230 -34.10 -26.28 -16.42
C ALA A 230 -33.51 -25.57 -15.19
N ALA A 231 -33.73 -26.10 -13.99
CA ALA A 231 -33.13 -25.57 -12.76
C ALA A 231 -31.60 -25.75 -12.74
N ALA A 232 -31.09 -26.89 -13.21
CA ALA A 232 -29.65 -27.13 -13.32
C ALA A 232 -28.98 -26.26 -14.40
N GLU A 233 -29.65 -26.03 -15.54
CA GLU A 233 -29.19 -25.09 -16.57
C GLU A 233 -29.07 -23.67 -16.02
N ALA A 234 -30.08 -23.20 -15.30
CA ALA A 234 -30.05 -21.87 -14.67
C ALA A 234 -28.93 -21.74 -13.64
N SER A 235 -28.71 -22.76 -12.80
CA SER A 235 -27.62 -22.77 -11.81
C SER A 235 -26.23 -22.80 -12.46
N LEU A 236 -26.06 -23.55 -13.54
CA LEU A 236 -24.80 -23.58 -14.30
C LEU A 236 -24.51 -22.21 -14.92
N ALA A 237 -25.51 -21.60 -15.58
CA ALA A 237 -25.37 -20.28 -16.18
C ALA A 237 -25.01 -19.21 -15.14
N GLN A 238 -25.60 -19.25 -13.93
CA GLN A 238 -25.21 -18.35 -12.84
C GLN A 238 -23.74 -18.54 -12.44
N THR A 239 -23.31 -19.80 -12.25
CA THR A 239 -21.92 -20.10 -11.87
C THR A 239 -20.92 -19.66 -12.94
N GLU A 240 -21.29 -19.75 -14.22
CA GLU A 240 -20.48 -19.25 -15.34
C GLU A 240 -20.34 -17.73 -15.32
N GLN A 241 -21.42 -17.00 -14.99
CA GLN A 241 -21.38 -15.55 -14.80
C GLN A 241 -20.50 -15.16 -13.61
N ASP A 242 -20.63 -15.86 -12.48
CA ASP A 242 -19.82 -15.62 -11.28
C ASP A 242 -18.34 -15.87 -11.56
N LEU A 243 -18.01 -16.95 -12.29
CA LEU A 243 -16.66 -17.25 -12.74
C LEU A 243 -16.10 -16.14 -13.65
N ALA A 244 -16.90 -15.63 -14.58
CA ALA A 244 -16.50 -14.51 -15.43
C ALA A 244 -16.23 -13.23 -14.62
N ALA A 245 -17.06 -12.94 -13.62
CA ALA A 245 -16.86 -11.81 -12.71
C ALA A 245 -15.58 -11.97 -11.86
N ALA A 246 -15.34 -13.15 -11.31
CA ALA A 246 -14.15 -13.44 -10.52
C ALA A 246 -12.85 -13.29 -11.34
N ARG A 247 -12.85 -13.73 -12.61
CA ARG A 247 -11.71 -13.53 -13.51
C ARG A 247 -11.43 -12.04 -13.76
N ARG A 248 -12.48 -11.23 -13.97
CA ARG A 248 -12.33 -9.77 -14.13
C ARG A 248 -11.81 -9.09 -12.87
N ALA A 249 -12.23 -9.55 -11.68
CA ALA A 249 -11.69 -9.06 -10.42
C ALA A 249 -10.19 -9.35 -10.29
N LEU A 250 -9.76 -10.55 -10.68
CA LEU A 250 -8.34 -10.89 -10.72
C LEU A 250 -7.59 -10.03 -11.77
N GLU A 251 -8.15 -9.78 -12.95
CA GLU A 251 -7.57 -8.89 -13.97
C GLU A 251 -7.30 -7.47 -13.46
N LEU A 252 -8.20 -6.92 -12.65
CA LEU A 252 -8.02 -5.61 -12.04
C LEU A 252 -6.78 -5.58 -11.15
N LEU A 253 -6.59 -6.62 -10.32
CA LEU A 253 -5.43 -6.72 -9.43
C LEU A 253 -4.11 -6.88 -10.20
N LEU A 254 -4.13 -7.57 -11.34
CA LEU A 254 -2.96 -7.76 -12.20
C LEU A 254 -2.65 -6.53 -13.08
N GLY A 255 -3.50 -5.50 -13.08
CA GLY A 255 -3.37 -4.37 -14.02
C GLY A 255 -3.68 -4.73 -15.48
N ARG A 256 -4.39 -5.85 -15.72
CA ARG A 256 -4.73 -6.38 -17.05
C ARG A 256 -6.11 -5.97 -17.55
N TYR A 257 -6.94 -5.33 -16.73
CA TYR A 257 -8.32 -5.04 -17.10
C TYR A 257 -8.42 -4.03 -18.25
N PRO A 258 -9.32 -4.21 -19.26
CA PRO A 258 -10.25 -5.32 -19.47
C PRO A 258 -9.77 -6.28 -20.57
N SER A 259 -8.59 -6.88 -20.43
CA SER A 259 -8.06 -7.79 -21.47
C SER A 259 -8.91 -9.05 -21.67
N GLY A 260 -9.60 -9.55 -20.64
CA GLY A 260 -10.44 -10.75 -20.73
C GLY A 260 -9.66 -12.06 -20.95
N THR A 261 -8.36 -12.07 -20.68
CA THR A 261 -7.44 -13.17 -21.04
C THR A 261 -6.82 -13.87 -19.83
N VAL A 262 -7.20 -13.53 -18.59
CA VAL A 262 -6.63 -14.21 -17.42
C VAL A 262 -7.07 -15.68 -17.39
N GLY A 263 -6.17 -16.52 -17.88
CA GLY A 263 -6.24 -17.96 -17.77
C GLY A 263 -5.71 -18.39 -16.42
N VAL A 264 -6.58 -18.97 -15.60
CA VAL A 264 -6.17 -19.77 -14.45
C VAL A 264 -5.93 -21.19 -14.94
N GLY A 265 -4.89 -21.87 -14.45
CA GLY A 265 -4.49 -23.21 -14.87
C GLY A 265 -5.49 -24.29 -14.48
N ALA A 266 -5.37 -25.47 -15.09
CA ALA A 266 -6.36 -26.55 -14.99
C ALA A 266 -6.35 -27.32 -13.65
N THR A 267 -5.31 -27.18 -12.83
CA THR A 267 -5.24 -27.86 -11.53
C THR A 267 -6.42 -27.49 -10.64
N ASP A 268 -7.11 -28.50 -10.12
CA ASP A 268 -8.25 -28.31 -9.24
C ASP A 268 -7.82 -27.83 -7.85
N LEU A 269 -8.71 -27.10 -7.18
CA LEU A 269 -8.48 -26.59 -5.82
C LEU A 269 -8.17 -27.72 -4.82
N ALA A 270 -8.78 -28.89 -5.02
CA ALA A 270 -8.61 -30.06 -4.15
C ALA A 270 -7.24 -30.72 -4.28
N ASP A 271 -6.54 -30.49 -5.40
CA ASP A 271 -5.22 -31.07 -5.65
C ASP A 271 -4.07 -30.15 -5.20
N LEU A 272 -4.40 -28.96 -4.68
CA LEU A 272 -3.40 -28.05 -4.15
C LEU A 272 -2.84 -28.56 -2.81
N PRO A 273 -1.53 -28.41 -2.56
CA PRO A 273 -0.95 -28.60 -1.24
C PRO A 273 -1.68 -27.75 -0.19
N GLN A 274 -1.99 -28.34 0.96
CA GLN A 274 -2.41 -27.55 2.10
C GLN A 274 -1.21 -26.78 2.66
N PRO A 275 -1.30 -25.44 2.78
CA PRO A 275 -0.26 -24.67 3.46
C PRO A 275 -0.11 -25.15 4.90
N ALA A 276 1.13 -25.18 5.41
CA ALA A 276 1.37 -25.42 6.83
C ALA A 276 0.65 -24.35 7.68
N ALA A 277 0.24 -24.72 8.90
CA ALA A 277 -0.38 -23.79 9.83
C ALA A 277 0.54 -22.57 10.05
N VAL A 278 0.01 -21.37 9.89
CA VAL A 278 0.76 -20.13 10.12
C VAL A 278 0.94 -19.95 11.63
N PRO A 279 2.17 -19.86 12.16
CA PRO A 279 2.41 -19.52 13.55
C PRO A 279 1.75 -18.18 13.91
N ALA A 280 0.94 -18.14 14.95
CA ALA A 280 0.37 -16.88 15.43
C ALA A 280 1.40 -16.01 16.19
N GLY A 281 2.49 -16.61 16.70
CA GLY A 281 3.51 -15.92 17.50
C GLY A 281 2.96 -15.31 18.80
N LEU A 282 3.76 -14.47 19.47
CA LEU A 282 3.34 -13.69 20.64
C LEU A 282 2.72 -12.33 20.22
N PRO A 283 1.62 -11.87 20.84
CA PRO A 283 0.93 -10.63 20.46
C PRO A 283 1.80 -9.36 20.48
N SER A 284 2.76 -9.27 21.41
CA SER A 284 3.69 -8.14 21.50
C SER A 284 4.67 -8.08 20.33
N GLU A 285 5.12 -9.23 19.84
CA GLU A 285 6.04 -9.33 18.69
C GLU A 285 5.29 -9.11 17.37
N LEU A 286 3.98 -9.41 17.31
CA LEU A 286 3.14 -9.08 16.16
C LEU A 286 3.02 -7.57 15.92
N LEU A 287 2.97 -6.77 16.99
CA LEU A 287 2.88 -5.31 16.87
C LEU A 287 4.15 -4.71 16.25
N GLU A 288 5.32 -5.27 16.56
CA GLU A 288 6.60 -4.78 16.02
C GLU A 288 6.83 -5.16 14.54
N ARG A 289 6.10 -6.17 14.06
CA ARG A 289 6.27 -6.73 12.71
C ARG A 289 5.23 -6.24 11.71
N ARG A 290 4.19 -5.56 12.19
CA ARG A 290 3.09 -5.05 11.38
C ARG A 290 3.50 -3.73 10.72
N PRO A 291 3.59 -3.66 9.37
CA PRO A 291 4.02 -2.44 8.70
C PRO A 291 3.09 -1.25 9.00
N ASP A 292 1.80 -1.50 9.21
CA ASP A 292 0.84 -0.46 9.60
C ASP A 292 1.09 0.11 11.01
N VAL A 293 1.51 -0.73 11.96
CA VAL A 293 1.88 -0.30 13.32
C VAL A 293 3.21 0.46 13.29
N ALA A 294 4.21 -0.04 12.55
CA ALA A 294 5.47 0.67 12.34
C ALA A 294 5.25 2.04 11.70
N ALA A 295 4.40 2.13 10.68
CA ALA A 295 4.03 3.40 10.07
C ALA A 295 3.33 4.35 11.06
N ALA A 296 2.43 3.85 11.90
CA ALA A 296 1.77 4.64 12.93
C ALA A 296 2.77 5.20 13.95
N GLU A 297 3.72 4.38 14.40
CA GLU A 297 4.78 4.80 15.31
C GLU A 297 5.69 5.87 14.68
N LEU A 298 6.10 5.68 13.42
CA LEU A 298 6.94 6.64 12.70
C LEU A 298 6.22 7.97 12.47
N ARG A 299 4.91 7.96 12.24
CA ARG A 299 4.11 9.19 12.21
C ARG A 299 4.08 9.89 13.56
N LEU A 300 4.01 9.14 14.66
CA LEU A 300 4.11 9.71 16.02
C LEU A 300 5.50 10.34 16.25
N VAL A 301 6.59 9.64 15.90
CA VAL A 301 7.97 10.18 15.95
C VAL A 301 8.06 11.48 15.14
N GLY A 302 7.50 11.50 13.93
CA GLY A 302 7.49 12.69 13.09
C GLY A 302 6.67 13.84 13.67
N ALA A 303 5.54 13.54 14.33
CA ALA A 303 4.74 14.54 15.03
C ALA A 303 5.45 15.10 16.27
N THR A 304 6.16 14.26 17.03
CA THR A 304 7.00 14.68 18.16
C THR A 304 8.10 15.64 17.68
N ALA A 305 8.76 15.33 16.58
CA ALA A 305 9.78 16.21 16.00
C ALA A 305 9.22 17.57 15.55
N ARG A 306 7.97 17.66 15.09
CA ARG A 306 7.36 18.95 14.69
C ARG A 306 7.04 19.91 15.84
N VAL A 307 7.14 19.45 17.09
CA VAL A 307 6.92 20.31 18.27
C VAL A 307 8.09 21.26 18.51
N GLY A 308 9.32 20.83 18.15
CA GLY A 308 10.52 21.67 18.20
C GLY A 308 10.62 22.60 17.00
#